data_AF-A0A1D6LQM1-F1
#
_entry.id   AF-A0A1D6LQM1-F1
#
_cell.length_a   1.000
_cell.length_b   1.000
_cell.length_c   1.000
_cell.angle_alpha   90.00
_cell.angle_beta   90.00
_cell.angle_gamma   90.00
#
_symmetry.space_group_name_H-M   'P 1'
#
loop_
_entity.id
_entity.type
_entity.pdbx_description
1 polymer ?
#
loop_
_entity_poly.entity_id
_entity_poly.type
_entity_poly.pdbx_seq_one_letter_code
_entity_poly.pdbx_strand_id
1 'polypeptide(L)'
;MTRDPNLLEFVRADAVFLDTTYCNPKFTFPSREDSVDYIVNAIKRVKEESSVSGERVLCLIATYAVGKEKILLEVAQRCGCSIHVDSRKMKILTLLGFGGKNSVFTEDATGTDVHVLGWNLLGETLPYFQPNFVKLKEIMMERGYAKAVGFVPTGWMYETKKEGFAVRVKDSLEIHLVPYSEHSSYNELRDYVKFCTQRV
;
A
#
# COMPACT_ATOMS: atom_id res chain seq x y z
N MET A 1 21.94 -4.09 6.79
CA MET A 1 22.44 -3.64 8.10
C MET A 1 23.97 -3.64 8.15
N THR A 2 24.64 -4.79 8.00
CA THR A 2 26.11 -4.91 8.18
C THR A 2 27.00 -4.14 7.20
N ARG A 3 26.43 -3.53 6.15
CA ARG A 3 27.16 -2.76 5.12
C ARG A 3 26.76 -1.29 5.08
N ASP A 4 25.82 -0.87 5.92
CA ASP A 4 25.35 0.52 5.94
C ASP A 4 26.22 1.32 6.93
N PRO A 5 27.02 2.28 6.45
CA PRO A 5 27.95 3.02 7.31
C PRO A 5 27.21 3.77 8.43
N ASN A 6 25.99 4.25 8.20
CA ASN A 6 25.22 4.95 9.21
C ASN A 6 24.74 3.99 10.32
N LEU A 7 24.49 2.72 9.99
CA LEU A 7 24.06 1.73 10.97
C LEU A 7 25.21 1.16 11.78
N LEU A 8 26.42 1.11 11.21
CA LEU A 8 27.61 0.58 11.89
C LEU A 8 28.00 1.38 13.14
N GLU A 9 27.66 2.67 13.20
CA GLU A 9 27.90 3.51 14.38
C GLU A 9 27.10 3.07 15.62
N PHE A 10 26.01 2.30 15.44
CA PHE A 10 25.15 1.84 16.52
C PHE A 10 25.53 0.46 17.07
N VAL A 11 26.59 -0.17 16.54
CA VAL A 11 27.12 -1.41 17.09
C VAL A 11 27.71 -1.14 18.48
N ARG A 12 27.30 -1.93 19.47
CA ARG A 12 27.60 -1.78 20.91
C ARG A 12 26.92 -0.59 21.60
N ALA A 13 25.74 -0.18 21.13
CA ALA A 13 24.94 0.79 21.85
C ALA A 13 24.66 0.33 23.30
N ASP A 14 24.86 1.24 24.27
CA ASP A 14 24.57 0.97 25.69
C ASP A 14 23.07 0.80 25.96
N ALA A 15 22.24 1.51 25.19
CA ALA A 15 20.78 1.44 25.25
C ALA A 15 20.16 1.57 23.85
N VAL A 16 19.02 0.91 23.65
CA VAL A 16 18.23 0.97 22.41
C VAL A 16 16.79 1.33 22.74
N PHE A 17 16.31 2.46 22.21
CA PHE A 17 14.90 2.83 22.26
C PHE A 17 14.22 2.30 21.00
N LEU A 18 13.36 1.29 21.17
CA LEU A 18 12.83 0.50 20.07
C LEU A 18 11.34 0.78 19.86
N ASP A 19 10.92 0.93 18.60
CA ASP A 19 9.51 0.85 18.23
C ASP A 19 9.03 -0.60 18.35
N THR A 20 8.20 -0.87 19.38
CA THR A 20 7.71 -2.21 19.70
C THR A 20 6.32 -2.51 19.12
N THR A 21 5.85 -1.74 18.13
CA THR A 21 4.51 -1.90 17.52
C THR A 21 4.14 -3.36 17.22
N TYR A 22 5.08 -4.12 16.64
CA TYR A 22 4.89 -5.54 16.31
C TYR A 22 5.85 -6.47 17.05
N CYS A 23 6.17 -6.18 18.32
CA CYS A 23 7.02 -7.03 19.15
C CYS A 23 6.28 -8.29 19.66
N ASN A 24 5.75 -9.10 18.74
CA ASN A 24 5.14 -10.41 19.02
C ASN A 24 5.40 -11.37 17.85
N PRO A 25 5.82 -12.62 18.09
CA PRO A 25 6.14 -13.60 17.03
C PRO A 25 5.04 -13.83 15.99
N LYS A 26 3.78 -13.54 16.30
CA LYS A 26 2.66 -13.67 15.35
C LYS A 26 2.74 -12.67 14.19
N PHE A 27 3.46 -11.57 14.34
CA PHE A 27 3.57 -10.52 13.34
C PHE A 27 4.75 -10.78 12.41
N THR A 28 4.49 -11.63 11.43
CA THR A 28 5.30 -11.80 10.24
C THR A 28 4.49 -11.26 9.06
N PHE A 29 5.14 -10.61 8.11
CA PHE A 29 4.50 -10.10 6.90
C PHE A 29 5.48 -10.20 5.73
N PRO A 30 4.98 -10.24 4.47
CA PRO A 30 5.82 -10.21 3.29
C PRO A 30 6.69 -8.95 3.23
N SER A 31 7.69 -8.97 2.36
CA SER A 31 8.50 -7.78 2.14
C SER A 31 7.66 -6.66 1.51
N ARG A 32 8.09 -5.41 1.70
CA ARG A 32 7.45 -4.26 1.02
C ARG A 32 7.47 -4.42 -0.50
N GLU A 33 8.47 -5.09 -1.04
CA GLU A 33 8.61 -5.34 -2.47
C GLU A 33 7.56 -6.34 -2.97
N ASP A 34 7.39 -7.47 -2.29
CA ASP A 34 6.38 -8.48 -2.65
C ASP A 34 4.96 -7.88 -2.68
N SER A 35 4.66 -7.00 -1.73
CA SER A 35 3.37 -6.31 -1.66
C SER A 35 3.17 -5.27 -2.74
N VAL A 36 4.25 -4.58 -3.16
CA VAL A 36 4.22 -3.68 -4.32
C VAL A 36 4.04 -4.48 -5.60
N ASP A 37 4.79 -5.56 -5.78
CA ASP A 37 4.67 -6.46 -6.94
C ASP A 37 3.27 -7.02 -7.08
N TYR A 38 2.66 -7.44 -5.97
CA TYR A 38 1.28 -7.90 -5.96
C TYR A 38 0.31 -6.83 -6.51
N ILE A 39 0.39 -5.59 -6.01
CA ILE A 39 -0.48 -4.49 -6.47
C ILE A 39 -0.23 -4.20 -7.95
N VAL A 40 1.03 -4.07 -8.36
CA VAL A 40 1.41 -3.76 -9.75
C VAL A 40 0.92 -4.84 -10.71
N ASN A 41 1.11 -6.11 -10.37
CA ASN A 41 0.68 -7.23 -11.20
C ASN A 41 -0.84 -7.33 -11.27
N ALA A 42 -1.55 -7.07 -10.16
CA ALA A 42 -3.01 -7.02 -10.15
C ALA A 42 -3.56 -5.89 -11.04
N ILE A 43 -2.96 -4.69 -10.98
CA ILE A 43 -3.34 -3.56 -11.85
C ILE A 43 -3.06 -3.88 -13.33
N LYS A 44 -1.89 -4.46 -13.65
CA LYS A 44 -1.54 -4.83 -15.03
C LYS A 44 -2.53 -5.85 -15.59
N ARG A 45 -2.81 -6.92 -14.85
CA ARG A 45 -3.80 -7.94 -15.23
C ARG A 45 -5.16 -7.31 -15.54
N VAL A 46 -5.64 -6.44 -14.66
CA VAL A 46 -6.95 -5.79 -14.82
C VAL A 46 -6.97 -4.84 -16.03
N LYS A 47 -5.86 -4.14 -16.31
CA LYS A 47 -5.73 -3.30 -17.51
C LYS A 47 -5.70 -4.14 -18.79
N GLU A 48 -5.03 -5.29 -18.77
CA GLU A 48 -5.03 -6.23 -19.90
C GLU A 48 -6.44 -6.78 -20.16
N GLU A 49 -7.14 -7.24 -19.12
CA GLU A 49 -8.54 -7.68 -19.21
C GLU A 49 -9.46 -6.59 -19.77
N SER A 50 -9.31 -5.35 -19.30
CA SER A 50 -10.08 -4.19 -19.79
C SER A 50 -9.84 -3.87 -21.27
N SER A 51 -8.61 -4.12 -21.75
CA SER A 51 -8.25 -3.87 -23.15
C SER A 51 -8.91 -4.90 -24.08
N VAL A 52 -9.15 -6.11 -23.58
CA VAL A 52 -9.82 -7.19 -24.33
C VAL A 52 -11.34 -7.01 -24.33
N SER A 53 -11.94 -6.65 -23.19
CA SER A 53 -13.40 -6.47 -23.09
C SER A 53 -13.90 -5.11 -23.60
N GLY A 54 -13.03 -4.10 -23.64
CA GLY A 54 -13.40 -2.71 -23.94
C GLY A 54 -14.05 -1.97 -22.76
N GLU A 55 -14.15 -2.61 -21.60
CA GLU A 55 -14.76 -2.04 -20.40
C GLU A 55 -13.71 -1.37 -19.52
N ARG A 56 -13.90 -0.08 -19.18
CA ARG A 56 -12.96 0.61 -18.28
C ARG A 56 -13.06 0.09 -16.85
N VAL A 57 -11.89 -0.05 -16.22
CA VAL A 57 -11.78 -0.50 -14.82
C VAL A 57 -11.10 0.54 -13.95
N LEU A 58 -11.74 0.88 -12.82
CA LEU A 58 -11.21 1.84 -11.86
C LEU A 58 -10.34 1.11 -10.82
N CYS A 59 -9.07 1.48 -10.73
CA CYS A 59 -8.14 1.00 -9.70
C CYS A 59 -8.04 2.02 -8.56
N LEU A 60 -8.34 1.59 -7.35
CA LEU A 60 -8.43 2.44 -6.18
C LEU A 60 -7.39 2.02 -5.12
N ILE A 61 -6.46 2.90 -4.75
CA ILE A 61 -5.44 2.63 -3.73
C ILE A 61 -5.77 3.42 -2.46
N ALA A 62 -6.12 2.71 -1.40
CA ALA A 62 -6.45 3.31 -0.12
C ALA A 62 -5.17 3.74 0.64
N THR A 63 -5.08 5.02 1.01
CA THR A 63 -3.95 5.54 1.79
C THR A 63 -4.42 6.41 2.97
N TYR A 64 -3.51 6.63 3.92
CA TYR A 64 -3.69 7.64 4.96
C TYR A 64 -3.21 9.02 4.44
N ALA A 65 -3.31 10.05 5.29
CA ALA A 65 -2.84 11.39 4.94
C ALA A 65 -1.33 11.40 4.56
N VAL A 66 -0.50 10.69 5.32
CA VAL A 66 0.95 10.50 5.07
C VAL A 66 1.27 9.02 5.22
N GLY A 67 2.25 8.53 4.45
CA GLY A 67 2.71 7.15 4.45
C GLY A 67 2.29 6.41 3.18
N LYS A 68 3.04 5.36 2.86
CA LYS A 68 2.85 4.47 1.70
C LYS A 68 3.02 5.16 0.34
N GLU A 69 3.64 6.34 0.28
CA GLU A 69 3.95 7.04 -0.97
C GLU A 69 4.79 6.16 -1.91
N LYS A 70 5.66 5.31 -1.35
CA LYS A 70 6.42 4.33 -2.12
C LYS A 70 5.53 3.42 -2.96
N ILE A 71 4.39 2.95 -2.45
CA ILE A 71 3.45 2.13 -3.24
C ILE A 71 2.98 2.91 -4.47
N LEU A 72 2.59 4.17 -4.27
CA LEU A 72 2.04 5.00 -5.33
C LEU A 72 3.06 5.31 -6.42
N LEU A 73 4.30 5.62 -6.03
CA LEU A 73 5.41 5.88 -6.94
C LEU A 73 5.76 4.63 -7.77
N GLU A 74 5.87 3.48 -7.11
CA GLU A 74 6.19 2.21 -7.78
C GLU A 74 5.07 1.78 -8.74
N VAL A 75 3.80 1.95 -8.35
CA VAL A 75 2.66 1.71 -9.25
C VAL A 75 2.74 2.64 -10.46
N ALA A 76 2.95 3.94 -10.25
CA ALA A 76 3.04 4.89 -11.35
C ALA A 76 4.15 4.53 -12.34
N GLN A 77 5.34 4.23 -11.82
CA GLN A 77 6.52 3.88 -12.60
C GLN A 77 6.34 2.55 -13.35
N ARG A 78 5.92 1.48 -12.65
CA ARG A 78 5.87 0.12 -13.22
C ARG A 78 4.64 -0.13 -14.08
N CYS A 79 3.55 0.61 -13.85
CA CYS A 79 2.33 0.55 -14.68
C CYS A 79 2.29 1.64 -15.76
N GLY A 80 3.27 2.56 -15.79
CA GLY A 80 3.37 3.62 -16.80
C GLY A 80 2.17 4.55 -16.81
N CYS A 81 1.64 4.94 -15.64
CA CYS A 81 0.46 5.81 -15.55
C CYS A 81 0.58 6.84 -14.44
N SER A 82 -0.10 7.97 -14.60
CA SER A 82 -0.28 8.95 -13.53
C SER A 82 -1.23 8.41 -12.44
N ILE A 83 -1.15 8.97 -11.24
CA ILE A 83 -1.98 8.60 -10.10
C ILE A 83 -2.84 9.79 -9.70
N HIS A 84 -4.16 9.63 -9.75
CA HIS A 84 -5.07 10.67 -9.32
C HIS A 84 -5.10 10.78 -7.79
N VAL A 85 -4.99 11.99 -7.26
CA VAL A 85 -5.08 12.31 -5.83
C VAL A 85 -5.96 13.55 -5.63
N ASP A 86 -6.61 13.68 -4.48
CA ASP A 86 -7.34 14.91 -4.16
C ASP A 86 -6.39 16.09 -3.85
N SER A 87 -6.94 17.31 -3.84
CA SER A 87 -6.16 18.53 -3.60
C SER A 87 -5.46 18.55 -2.24
N ARG A 88 -6.00 17.86 -1.24
CA ARG A 88 -5.39 17.79 0.09
C ARG A 88 -4.14 16.90 0.04
N LYS A 89 -4.25 15.72 -0.55
CA LYS A 89 -3.12 14.78 -0.71
C LYS A 89 -2.08 15.36 -1.67
N MET A 90 -2.47 16.07 -2.73
CA MET A 90 -1.54 16.77 -3.62
C MET A 90 -0.66 17.79 -2.87
N LYS A 91 -1.25 18.59 -1.97
CA LYS A 91 -0.49 19.53 -1.13
C LYS A 91 0.53 18.81 -0.24
N ILE A 92 0.13 17.70 0.39
CA ILE A 92 1.03 16.89 1.23
C ILE A 92 2.17 16.33 0.38
N LEU A 93 1.86 15.72 -0.77
CA LEU A 93 2.87 15.16 -1.68
C LEU A 93 3.85 16.23 -2.18
N THR A 94 3.36 17.45 -2.43
CA THR A 94 4.21 18.58 -2.80
C THR A 94 5.18 18.96 -1.69
N LEU A 95 4.71 19.03 -0.44
CA LEU A 95 5.56 19.31 0.73
C LEU A 95 6.62 18.22 0.97
N LEU A 96 6.30 16.97 0.64
CA LEU A 96 7.23 15.83 0.73
C LEU A 96 8.21 15.75 -0.46
N GLY A 97 8.12 16.66 -1.42
CA GLY A 97 9.00 16.70 -2.60
C GLY A 97 8.58 15.77 -3.75
N PHE A 98 7.38 15.18 -3.70
CA PHE A 98 6.83 14.32 -4.75
C PHE A 98 5.93 15.06 -5.75
N GLY A 99 5.58 16.33 -5.48
CA GLY A 99 4.80 17.19 -6.37
C GLY A 99 5.65 17.91 -7.44
N GLY A 100 4.99 18.78 -8.23
CA GLY A 100 5.65 19.67 -9.19
C GLY A 100 5.76 19.13 -10.62
N LYS A 101 6.69 19.70 -11.41
CA LYS A 101 6.74 19.54 -12.88
C LYS A 101 6.95 18.11 -13.38
N ASN A 102 7.61 17.27 -12.58
CA ASN A 102 7.89 15.87 -12.91
C ASN A 102 7.07 14.91 -12.02
N SER A 103 5.98 15.39 -11.44
CA SER A 103 5.14 14.57 -10.58
C SER A 103 4.38 13.53 -11.40
N VAL A 104 4.32 12.32 -10.86
CA VAL A 104 3.42 11.27 -11.36
C VAL A 104 1.99 11.44 -10.86
N PHE A 105 1.76 12.40 -9.97
CA PHE A 105 0.46 12.66 -9.37
C PHE A 105 -0.30 13.71 -10.18
N THR A 106 -1.63 13.57 -10.23
CA THR A 106 -2.53 14.52 -10.89
C THR A 106 -3.79 14.75 -10.06
N GLU A 107 -4.35 15.95 -10.12
CA GLU A 107 -5.69 16.26 -9.58
C GLU A 107 -6.79 16.05 -10.65
N ASP A 108 -6.41 15.80 -11.91
CA ASP A 108 -7.35 15.46 -12.97
C ASP A 108 -7.75 13.97 -12.89
N ALA A 109 -8.97 13.74 -12.41
CA ALA A 109 -9.56 12.41 -12.30
C ALA A 109 -9.81 11.73 -13.66
N THR A 110 -9.91 12.49 -14.75
CA THR A 110 -10.22 11.93 -16.07
C THR A 110 -8.98 11.40 -16.78
N GLY A 111 -7.79 11.90 -16.43
CA GLY A 111 -6.52 11.55 -17.05
C GLY A 111 -5.92 10.20 -16.62
N THR A 112 -6.52 9.48 -15.66
CA THR A 112 -6.02 8.16 -15.23
C THR A 112 -7.13 7.29 -14.66
N ASP A 113 -6.91 5.97 -14.68
CA ASP A 113 -7.76 4.94 -14.07
C ASP A 113 -7.26 4.49 -12.70
N VAL A 114 -6.14 5.05 -12.21
CA VAL A 114 -5.58 4.72 -10.90
C VAL A 114 -5.72 5.91 -9.95
N HIS A 115 -6.49 5.73 -8.89
CA HIS A 115 -6.92 6.81 -7.99
C HIS A 115 -6.61 6.48 -6.55
N VAL A 116 -6.20 7.49 -5.79
CA VAL A 116 -5.99 7.41 -4.35
C VAL A 116 -7.20 7.94 -3.62
N LEU A 117 -7.51 7.30 -2.50
CA LEU A 117 -8.63 7.68 -1.65
C LEU A 117 -8.32 7.40 -0.18
N GLY A 118 -9.14 7.98 0.70
CA GLY A 118 -9.00 7.80 2.15
C GLY A 118 -9.26 6.36 2.60
N TRP A 119 -8.38 5.84 3.45
CA TRP A 119 -8.43 4.44 3.89
C TRP A 119 -9.80 3.96 4.40
N ASN A 120 -10.54 4.84 5.08
CA ASN A 120 -11.87 4.58 5.64
C ASN A 120 -12.99 4.35 4.60
N LEU A 121 -12.75 4.60 3.31
CA LEU A 121 -13.79 4.47 2.29
C LEU A 121 -13.93 3.05 1.73
N LEU A 122 -12.87 2.22 1.75
CA LEU A 122 -12.92 0.85 1.22
C LEU A 122 -13.32 -0.20 2.26
N GLY A 123 -13.38 0.17 3.53
CA GLY A 123 -13.82 -0.74 4.58
C GLY A 123 -13.41 -0.30 5.97
N GLU A 124 -13.87 -1.08 6.94
CA GLU A 124 -13.60 -0.90 8.36
C GLU A 124 -13.03 -2.18 8.94
N THR A 125 -12.37 -2.10 10.09
CA THR A 125 -11.54 -3.21 10.59
C THR A 125 -12.02 -3.84 11.88
N LEU A 126 -13.13 -3.37 12.46
CA LEU A 126 -13.61 -3.85 13.75
C LEU A 126 -14.91 -4.64 13.59
N PRO A 127 -15.02 -5.87 14.15
CA PRO A 127 -13.97 -6.69 14.80
C PRO A 127 -13.07 -7.47 13.82
N TYR A 128 -13.43 -7.48 12.53
CA TYR A 128 -12.65 -8.01 11.41
C TYR A 128 -12.83 -7.06 10.22
N PHE A 129 -12.03 -7.22 9.16
CA PHE A 129 -12.18 -6.38 7.97
C PHE A 129 -13.53 -6.58 7.29
N GLN A 130 -14.31 -5.52 7.23
CA GLN A 130 -15.59 -5.43 6.54
C GLN A 130 -15.41 -4.55 5.29
N PRO A 131 -15.46 -5.14 4.08
CA PRO A 131 -15.33 -4.38 2.83
C PRO A 131 -16.55 -3.48 2.61
N ASN A 132 -16.32 -2.22 2.25
CA ASN A 132 -17.37 -1.28 1.90
C ASN A 132 -17.66 -1.31 0.38
N PHE A 133 -18.31 -2.39 -0.07
CA PHE A 133 -18.70 -2.53 -1.48
C PHE A 133 -19.74 -1.50 -1.92
N VAL A 134 -20.54 -0.95 -1.00
CA VAL A 134 -21.52 0.09 -1.32
C VAL A 134 -20.79 1.35 -1.77
N LYS A 135 -19.81 1.83 -0.99
CA LYS A 135 -19.03 3.02 -1.35
C LYS A 135 -18.16 2.79 -2.58
N LEU A 136 -17.57 1.59 -2.72
CA LEU A 136 -16.82 1.24 -3.92
C LEU A 136 -17.69 1.30 -5.19
N LYS A 137 -18.92 0.78 -5.12
CA LYS A 137 -19.90 0.82 -6.22
C LYS A 137 -20.35 2.24 -6.56
N GLU A 138 -20.61 3.06 -5.54
CA GLU A 138 -20.97 4.47 -5.68
C GLU A 138 -19.88 5.22 -6.47
N ILE A 139 -18.62 5.14 -6.02
CA ILE A 139 -17.48 5.79 -6.67
C ILE A 139 -17.30 5.29 -8.11
N MET A 140 -17.44 3.97 -8.34
CA MET A 140 -17.36 3.36 -9.67
C MET A 140 -18.41 3.94 -10.63
N MET A 141 -19.66 4.00 -10.19
CA MET A 141 -20.79 4.50 -10.99
C MET A 141 -20.69 6.00 -11.26
N GLU A 142 -20.37 6.80 -10.23
CA GLU A 142 -20.19 8.25 -10.35
C GLU A 142 -19.10 8.61 -11.37
N ARG A 143 -18.07 7.78 -11.49
CA ARG A 143 -16.96 7.98 -12.42
C ARG A 143 -17.13 7.26 -13.77
N GLY A 144 -18.24 6.56 -13.97
CA GLY A 144 -18.58 5.92 -15.25
C GLY A 144 -17.76 4.66 -15.60
N TYR A 145 -17.37 3.87 -14.59
CA TYR A 145 -16.64 2.62 -14.77
C TYR A 145 -17.55 1.39 -14.69
N ALA A 146 -17.19 0.32 -15.41
CA ALA A 146 -17.93 -0.95 -15.38
C ALA A 146 -17.51 -1.86 -14.22
N LYS A 147 -16.24 -1.77 -13.84
CA LYS A 147 -15.60 -2.57 -12.79
C LYS A 147 -14.75 -1.67 -11.89
N ALA A 148 -14.59 -2.04 -10.62
CA ALA A 148 -13.67 -1.38 -9.71
C ALA A 148 -12.88 -2.37 -8.86
N VAL A 149 -11.59 -2.07 -8.68
CA VAL A 149 -10.65 -2.87 -7.91
C VAL A 149 -10.00 -1.98 -6.85
N GLY A 150 -10.27 -2.27 -5.59
CA GLY A 150 -9.72 -1.57 -4.43
C GLY A 150 -8.52 -2.31 -3.84
N PHE A 151 -7.49 -1.57 -3.47
CA PHE A 151 -6.33 -2.06 -2.73
C PHE A 151 -6.31 -1.39 -1.36
N VAL A 152 -6.28 -2.19 -0.31
CA VAL A 152 -6.18 -1.75 1.09
C VAL A 152 -4.84 -2.23 1.65
N PRO A 153 -3.78 -1.42 1.54
CA PRO A 153 -2.51 -1.74 2.16
C PRO A 153 -2.66 -1.63 3.69
N THR A 154 -2.35 -2.68 4.45
CA THR A 154 -2.43 -2.70 5.91
C THR A 154 -1.34 -3.59 6.50
N GLY A 155 -0.74 -3.21 7.64
CA GLY A 155 0.33 -4.01 8.26
C GLY A 155 -0.18 -5.14 9.16
N TRP A 156 -1.33 -4.97 9.82
CA TRP A 156 -1.73 -5.85 10.93
C TRP A 156 -2.64 -7.01 10.54
N MET A 157 -3.31 -6.94 9.39
CA MET A 157 -4.36 -7.91 9.02
C MET A 157 -3.82 -9.21 8.44
N TYR A 158 -2.49 -9.37 8.37
CA TYR A 158 -1.91 -10.63 7.95
C TYR A 158 -1.90 -11.61 9.12
N GLU A 159 -3.02 -12.30 9.31
CA GLU A 159 -2.97 -13.57 10.04
C GLU A 159 -2.28 -14.59 9.14
N THR A 160 -1.14 -15.10 9.60
CA THR A 160 -0.24 -16.07 8.95
C THR A 160 -0.90 -17.40 8.55
N LYS A 161 -2.24 -17.53 8.70
CA LYS A 161 -3.00 -18.76 8.54
C LYS A 161 -3.59 -18.99 7.15
N LYS A 162 -3.44 -18.05 6.21
CA LYS A 162 -3.88 -18.26 4.81
C LYS A 162 -2.74 -17.96 3.84
N GLU A 163 -2.53 -18.86 2.89
CA GLU A 163 -1.62 -18.62 1.78
C GLU A 163 -2.16 -17.48 0.89
N GLY A 164 -1.33 -16.49 0.63
CA GLY A 164 -1.60 -15.41 -0.32
C GLY A 164 -2.33 -14.19 0.26
N PHE A 165 -2.57 -13.24 -0.64
CA PHE A 165 -3.20 -11.95 -0.34
C PHE A 165 -4.72 -12.13 -0.35
N ALA A 166 -5.39 -11.70 0.72
CA ALA A 166 -6.82 -11.89 0.84
C ALA A 166 -7.59 -10.96 -0.10
N VAL A 167 -8.43 -11.53 -0.96
CA VAL A 167 -9.33 -10.79 -1.85
C VAL A 167 -10.77 -10.98 -1.40
N ARG A 168 -11.56 -9.91 -1.44
CA ARG A 168 -13.02 -9.92 -1.24
C ARG A 168 -13.65 -9.51 -2.56
N VAL A 169 -14.58 -10.32 -3.06
CA VAL A 169 -15.22 -10.10 -4.36
C VAL A 169 -16.72 -10.00 -4.18
N LYS A 170 -17.35 -9.06 -4.88
CA LYS A 170 -18.80 -8.92 -4.99
C LYS A 170 -19.15 -8.34 -6.36
N ASP A 171 -19.81 -9.12 -7.20
CA ASP A 171 -20.16 -8.73 -8.57
C ASP A 171 -18.92 -8.26 -9.37
N SER A 172 -18.94 -7.05 -9.94
CA SER A 172 -17.82 -6.40 -10.64
C SER A 172 -16.86 -5.64 -9.70
N LEU A 173 -16.86 -5.97 -8.40
CA LEU A 173 -16.07 -5.26 -7.39
C LEU A 173 -15.09 -6.21 -6.70
N GLU A 174 -13.83 -5.82 -6.63
CA GLU A 174 -12.76 -6.55 -5.93
C GLU A 174 -12.12 -5.63 -4.88
N ILE A 175 -11.87 -6.14 -3.68
CA ILE A 175 -11.08 -5.47 -2.64
C ILE A 175 -9.96 -6.40 -2.17
N HIS A 176 -8.73 -5.98 -2.42
CA HIS A 176 -7.50 -6.66 -2.09
C HIS A 176 -6.95 -6.13 -0.76
N LEU A 177 -6.78 -7.02 0.21
CA LEU A 177 -6.06 -6.72 1.44
C LEU A 177 -4.57 -7.01 1.22
N VAL A 178 -3.76 -5.95 1.26
CA VAL A 178 -2.34 -6.04 0.92
C VAL A 178 -1.49 -5.83 2.17
N PRO A 179 -0.78 -6.84 2.68
CA PRO A 179 0.12 -6.69 3.82
C PRO A 179 1.26 -5.71 3.51
N TYR A 180 1.16 -4.44 3.92
CA TYR A 180 2.23 -3.46 3.72
C TYR A 180 2.47 -2.72 5.04
N SER A 181 3.58 -3.05 5.69
CA SER A 181 4.00 -2.45 6.94
C SER A 181 5.13 -1.45 6.74
N GLU A 182 5.03 -0.31 7.42
CA GLU A 182 6.12 0.67 7.59
C GLU A 182 6.81 0.52 8.96
N HIS A 183 6.31 -0.39 9.80
CA HIS A 183 6.97 -0.83 11.04
C HIS A 183 7.69 -2.16 10.82
N SER A 184 8.72 -2.42 11.63
CA SER A 184 9.47 -3.68 11.61
C SER A 184 8.64 -4.85 12.12
N SER A 185 8.79 -6.01 11.47
CA SER A 185 8.28 -7.29 11.92
C SER A 185 9.03 -7.76 13.16
N TYR A 186 8.49 -8.77 13.84
CA TYR A 186 9.14 -9.35 15.01
C TYR A 186 10.57 -9.85 14.70
N ASN A 187 10.78 -10.45 13.53
CA ASN A 187 12.10 -10.95 13.13
C ASN A 187 13.07 -9.80 12.81
N GLU A 188 12.61 -8.76 12.10
CA GLU A 188 13.43 -7.57 11.82
C GLU A 188 13.83 -6.85 13.10
N LEU A 189 12.93 -6.73 14.09
CA LEU A 189 13.23 -6.18 15.41
C LEU A 189 14.32 -6.99 16.11
N ARG A 190 14.20 -8.32 16.12
CA ARG A 190 15.20 -9.21 16.73
C ARG A 190 16.56 -9.09 16.06
N ASP A 191 16.59 -9.04 14.74
CA ASP A 191 17.83 -8.96 13.98
C ASP A 191 18.51 -7.60 14.19
N TYR A 192 17.73 -6.51 14.29
CA TYR A 192 18.25 -5.19 14.64
C TYR A 192 18.82 -5.14 16.06
N VAL A 193 18.10 -5.66 17.08
CA VAL A 193 18.61 -5.70 18.46
C VAL A 193 19.88 -6.53 18.54
N LYS A 194 19.90 -7.73 17.91
CA LYS A 194 21.11 -8.55 17.84
C LYS A 194 22.28 -7.80 17.23
N PHE A 195 22.04 -7.04 16.16
CA PHE A 195 23.06 -6.22 15.49
C PHE A 195 23.63 -5.14 16.44
N CYS A 196 22.78 -4.41 17.17
CA CYS A 196 23.25 -3.40 18.11
C CYS A 196 23.99 -4.01 19.31
N THR A 197 23.62 -5.20 19.77
CA THR A 197 24.19 -5.84 20.97
C THR A 197 25.32 -6.83 20.68
N GLN A 198 25.86 -6.89 19.46
CA GLN A 198 26.97 -7.81 19.15
C GLN A 198 28.18 -7.47 20.05
N ARG A 199 28.65 -8.46 20.80
CA ARG A 199 29.95 -8.43 21.50
C ARG A 199 30.92 -9.30 20.71
N VAL A 200 32.14 -8.80 20.46
CA VAL A 200 33.23 -9.54 19.80
C VAL A 200 33.63 -10.74 20.63
#